data_AF-A0A950AEW9-F1
#
_entry.id   AF-A0A950AEW9-F1
#
_cell.length_a   1.000
_cell.length_b   1.000
_cell.length_c   1.000
_cell.angle_alpha   90.00
_cell.angle_beta   90.00
_cell.angle_gamma   90.00
#
_symmetry.space_group_name_H-M   'P 1'
#
loop_
_entity.id
_entity.type
_entity.pdbx_description
1 polymer ?
#
loop_
_entity_poly.entity_id
_entity_poly.type
_entity_poly.pdbx_seq_one_letter_code
_entity_poly.pdbx_strand_id
1 'polypeptide(L)'
;MNPKLLPVFLLFLCQLQLLAEGTPNQSLILWSTVSPSGTYAVARAKEESIGKDDDHAAATGTATTELSIVNIQTQQPVLGFSGFKATDFAPLGLVDGSVAHSFCSWAPQEDHLLVVSVLDPLTCLQVDLPDGRVSNVGSTLVAAATRIAKGRTTRKTDRLSQPANFSIIDAHFISSDEVYVTVSIDSGSASEARVDLYFQVNAHGNSLAFERSEPYPNPNQPIGASILAGREVEHLYQTLRGILNQEDRQILTMEQQSWLGGRELLTNYEDRVAIAQTRIAELRERLQEEMQKK
;
A
#
# COMPACT_ATOMS: atom_id res chain seq x y z
N MET A 1 48.27 18.03 -7.04
CA MET A 1 47.20 17.04 -7.21
C MET A 1 47.61 15.77 -6.49
N ASN A 2 46.79 15.28 -5.57
CA ASN A 2 46.55 13.84 -5.50
C ASN A 2 45.17 13.57 -4.87
N PRO A 3 44.47 12.55 -5.35
CA PRO A 3 43.18 12.73 -6.02
C PRO A 3 42.30 11.55 -5.62
N LYS A 4 41.86 11.51 -4.36
CA LYS A 4 41.20 10.30 -3.82
C LYS A 4 39.82 10.52 -3.23
N LEU A 5 39.29 11.73 -3.33
CA LEU A 5 37.92 12.04 -2.89
C LEU A 5 36.96 12.35 -4.05
N LEU A 6 37.43 12.22 -5.29
CA LEU A 6 36.64 12.48 -6.50
C LEU A 6 36.02 11.25 -7.22
N PRO A 7 36.36 9.96 -6.94
CA PRO A 7 35.67 8.86 -7.59
C PRO A 7 34.47 8.30 -6.80
N VAL A 8 34.21 8.74 -5.57
CA VAL A 8 33.05 8.26 -4.80
C VAL A 8 31.78 9.06 -5.10
N PHE A 9 31.91 10.32 -5.51
CA PHE A 9 30.78 11.17 -5.89
C PHE A 9 30.30 10.98 -7.34
N LEU A 10 31.07 10.27 -8.18
CA LEU A 10 30.74 9.99 -9.58
C LEU A 10 30.27 8.55 -9.85
N LEU A 11 30.26 7.69 -8.83
CA LEU A 11 29.47 6.45 -8.84
C LEU A 11 28.00 6.67 -8.44
N PHE A 12 27.66 7.89 -8.01
CA PHE A 12 26.33 8.26 -7.50
C PHE A 12 25.34 8.75 -8.57
N LEU A 13 25.72 8.74 -9.86
CA LEU A 13 24.92 9.37 -10.92
C LEU A 13 24.79 8.56 -12.23
N CYS A 14 25.27 7.30 -12.28
CA CYS A 14 25.30 6.56 -13.56
C CYS A 14 24.91 5.07 -13.53
N GLN A 15 24.28 4.52 -12.48
CA GLN A 15 23.79 3.12 -12.55
C GLN A 15 22.38 2.91 -12.00
N LEU A 16 21.42 3.60 -12.61
CA LEU A 16 20.00 3.23 -12.56
C LEU A 16 19.43 3.20 -13.99
N GLN A 17 20.10 2.44 -14.84
CA GLN A 17 19.54 1.93 -16.09
C GLN A 17 19.92 0.45 -16.17
N LEU A 18 19.22 -0.39 -15.40
CA LEU A 18 19.14 -1.80 -15.75
C LEU A 18 18.18 -1.91 -16.93
N LEU A 19 18.77 -1.94 -18.13
CA LEU A 19 18.14 -2.51 -19.31
C LEU A 19 17.82 -3.97 -19.00
N ALA A 20 16.53 -4.26 -18.84
CA ALA A 20 16.02 -5.57 -19.23
C ALA A 20 16.05 -5.61 -20.77
N GLU A 21 16.83 -6.53 -21.33
CA GLU A 21 16.82 -6.83 -22.77
C GLU A 21 15.39 -7.08 -23.27
N GLY A 22 15.10 -6.51 -24.43
CA GLY A 22 13.75 -6.15 -24.86
C GLY A 22 12.87 -7.30 -25.35
N THR A 23 11.60 -7.20 -24.99
CA THR A 23 10.45 -7.45 -25.87
C THR A 23 9.43 -6.32 -25.66
N PRO A 24 8.60 -5.97 -26.65
CA PRO A 24 7.71 -4.79 -26.64
C PRO A 24 6.57 -4.80 -25.60
N ASN A 25 6.56 -5.74 -24.64
CA ASN A 25 5.53 -5.91 -23.61
C ASN A 25 6.09 -5.85 -22.17
N GLN A 26 7.16 -5.08 -21.92
CA GLN A 26 7.76 -5.03 -20.57
C GLN A 26 6.85 -4.28 -19.59
N SER A 27 6.40 -4.99 -18.54
CA SER A 27 5.70 -4.41 -17.39
C SER A 27 6.71 -4.03 -16.30
N LEU A 28 6.57 -2.84 -15.72
CA LEU A 28 7.34 -2.41 -14.55
C LEU A 28 6.62 -2.90 -13.28
N ILE A 29 7.23 -3.88 -12.61
CA ILE A 29 6.76 -4.40 -11.31
C ILE A 29 6.94 -3.34 -10.23
N LEU A 30 5.87 -3.03 -9.51
CA LEU A 30 5.91 -2.14 -8.35
C LEU A 30 6.23 -2.98 -7.10
N TRP A 31 7.51 -3.04 -6.73
CA TRP A 31 7.98 -3.93 -5.65
C TRP A 31 7.30 -3.73 -4.30
N SER A 32 6.85 -2.51 -3.99
CA SER A 32 6.09 -2.20 -2.79
C SER A 32 4.66 -2.75 -2.78
N THR A 33 4.25 -3.46 -3.83
CA THR A 33 2.92 -4.06 -3.99
C THR A 33 2.98 -5.58 -4.14
N VAL A 34 4.12 -6.19 -3.81
CA VAL A 34 4.28 -7.65 -3.91
C VAL A 34 3.39 -8.34 -2.88
N SER A 35 2.71 -9.39 -3.31
CA SER A 35 1.79 -10.17 -2.49
C SER A 35 2.55 -10.91 -1.37
N PRO A 36 1.89 -11.28 -0.25
CA PRO A 36 2.50 -11.98 0.88
C PRO A 36 3.35 -13.23 0.54
N SER A 37 3.00 -13.95 -0.53
CA SER A 37 3.66 -15.13 -1.06
C SER A 37 4.68 -14.80 -2.14
N GLY A 38 4.91 -13.54 -2.48
CA GLY A 38 5.83 -13.14 -3.55
C GLY A 38 5.43 -13.65 -4.93
N THR A 39 4.16 -14.01 -5.14
CA THR A 39 3.68 -14.59 -6.40
C THR A 39 3.17 -13.49 -7.33
N TYR A 40 2.47 -12.50 -6.78
CA TYR A 40 1.83 -11.44 -7.54
C TYR A 40 2.39 -10.07 -7.16
N ALA A 41 2.32 -9.12 -8.08
CA ALA A 41 2.54 -7.71 -7.79
C ALA A 41 1.65 -6.86 -8.69
N VAL A 42 1.38 -5.63 -8.26
CA VAL A 42 0.85 -4.62 -9.17
C VAL A 42 1.99 -4.14 -10.06
N ALA A 43 1.72 -4.06 -11.36
CA ALA A 43 2.65 -3.57 -12.36
C ALA A 43 1.94 -2.58 -13.28
N ARG A 44 2.75 -1.72 -13.90
CA ARG A 44 2.31 -0.81 -14.96
C ARG A 44 3.01 -1.15 -16.27
N ALA A 45 2.35 -0.92 -17.40
CA ALA A 45 3.04 -0.94 -18.69
C ALA A 45 4.20 0.08 -18.68
N LYS A 46 5.36 -0.31 -19.21
CA LYS A 46 6.50 0.61 -19.38
C LYS A 46 6.12 1.63 -20.46
N GLU A 47 6.18 2.91 -20.15
CA GLU A 47 6.06 3.96 -21.17
C GLU A 47 7.25 3.84 -22.13
N GLU A 48 6.99 3.60 -23.42
CA GLU A 48 8.01 3.83 -24.44
C GLU A 48 8.32 5.32 -24.45
N SER A 49 9.57 5.69 -24.17
CA SER A 49 10.06 7.00 -24.55
C SER A 49 10.05 7.03 -26.07
N ILE A 50 8.99 7.59 -26.66
CA ILE A 50 9.00 7.97 -28.07
C ILE A 50 10.19 8.92 -28.20
N GLY A 51 11.26 8.44 -28.85
CA GLY A 51 12.39 9.27 -29.21
C GLY A 51 11.86 10.49 -29.93
N LYS A 52 12.31 11.68 -29.50
CA LYS A 52 12.26 12.85 -30.36
C LYS A 52 13.17 12.54 -31.54
N ASP A 53 12.62 11.98 -32.61
CA ASP A 53 13.20 12.10 -33.93
C ASP A 53 12.09 12.15 -34.97
N ASP A 54 12.34 13.03 -35.92
CA ASP A 54 11.43 13.65 -36.87
C ASP A 54 10.73 12.68 -37.85
N ASP A 55 9.71 13.26 -38.46
CA ASP A 55 9.04 12.89 -39.71
C ASP A 55 7.94 11.81 -39.72
N HIS A 56 6.72 12.36 -39.83
CA HIS A 56 5.61 11.89 -40.64
C HIS A 56 5.08 10.46 -40.47
N ALA A 57 3.89 10.43 -39.85
CA ALA A 57 2.83 9.43 -39.98
C ALA A 57 3.01 8.09 -39.24
N ALA A 58 2.55 8.03 -37.98
CA ALA A 58 2.08 6.77 -37.38
C ALA A 58 1.19 7.03 -36.15
N ALA A 59 0.04 6.35 -36.14
CA ALA A 59 -0.78 5.93 -35.00
C ALA A 59 -0.90 6.86 -33.76
N THR A 60 -2.07 7.48 -33.62
CA THR A 60 -2.63 7.98 -32.36
C THR A 60 -2.98 6.82 -31.40
N GLY A 61 -1.99 6.04 -30.99
CA GLY A 61 -2.13 5.08 -29.90
C GLY A 61 -1.59 5.71 -28.63
N THR A 62 -2.45 6.34 -27.83
CA THR A 62 -2.11 6.63 -26.43
C THR A 62 -1.73 5.31 -25.77
N ALA A 63 -0.45 5.14 -25.40
CA ALA A 63 -0.02 4.01 -24.59
C ALA A 63 -0.89 3.99 -23.33
N THR A 64 -1.71 2.94 -23.20
CA THR A 64 -2.56 2.71 -22.04
C THR A 64 -1.66 2.46 -20.85
N THR A 65 -1.49 3.48 -20.02
CA THR A 65 -0.93 3.42 -18.68
C THR A 65 -1.90 2.67 -17.77
N GLU A 66 -2.16 1.39 -18.05
CA GLU A 66 -3.08 0.57 -17.26
C GLU A 66 -2.30 -0.18 -16.19
N LEU A 67 -2.82 -0.14 -14.96
CA LEU A 67 -2.35 -1.02 -13.89
C LEU A 67 -2.84 -2.44 -14.16
N SER A 68 -2.02 -3.41 -13.77
CA SER A 68 -2.39 -4.82 -13.79
C SER A 68 -1.77 -5.54 -12.62
N ILE A 69 -2.38 -6.65 -12.20
CA ILE A 69 -1.71 -7.64 -11.39
C ILE A 69 -0.96 -8.57 -12.33
N VAL A 70 0.33 -8.74 -12.08
CA VAL A 70 1.21 -9.65 -12.82
C VAL A 70 1.67 -10.77 -11.91
N ASN A 71 1.88 -11.95 -12.48
CA ASN A 71 2.62 -13.01 -11.82
C ASN A 71 4.13 -12.72 -11.96
N ILE A 72 4.84 -12.62 -10.83
CA ILE A 72 6.25 -12.18 -10.81
C ILE A 72 7.17 -13.17 -11.53
N GLN A 73 6.89 -14.48 -11.44
CA GLN A 73 7.73 -15.52 -12.04
C GLN A 73 7.60 -15.54 -13.56
N THR A 74 6.37 -15.46 -14.07
CA THR A 74 6.08 -15.54 -15.51
C THR A 74 6.12 -14.17 -16.20
N GLN A 75 6.08 -13.09 -15.42
CA GLN A 75 5.92 -11.71 -15.87
C GLN A 75 4.69 -11.48 -16.76
N GLN A 76 3.69 -12.36 -16.68
CA GLN A 76 2.44 -12.23 -17.43
C GLN A 76 1.38 -11.51 -16.61
N PRO A 77 0.57 -10.62 -17.23
CA PRO A 77 -0.60 -10.04 -16.59
C PRO A 77 -1.63 -11.13 -16.31
N VAL A 78 -2.14 -11.13 -15.08
CA VAL A 78 -3.18 -12.04 -14.58
C VAL A 78 -4.53 -11.33 -14.55
N LEU A 79 -4.52 -10.03 -14.24
CA LEU A 79 -5.73 -9.20 -14.20
C LEU A 79 -5.40 -7.75 -14.53
N GLY A 80 -6.10 -7.16 -15.50
CA GLY A 80 -5.98 -5.74 -15.84
C GLY A 80 -7.00 -4.89 -15.09
N PHE A 81 -6.63 -3.66 -14.74
CA PHE A 81 -7.53 -2.70 -14.08
C PHE A 81 -8.24 -1.82 -15.12
N SER A 82 -8.62 -2.41 -16.25
CA SER A 82 -9.17 -1.71 -17.42
C SER A 82 -10.28 -0.73 -16.99
N GLY A 83 -10.13 0.55 -17.31
CA GLY A 83 -11.04 1.63 -16.91
C GLY A 83 -10.53 2.55 -15.80
N PHE A 84 -9.41 2.23 -15.15
CA PHE A 84 -8.73 3.08 -14.16
C PHE A 84 -7.36 3.50 -14.69
N LYS A 85 -7.03 4.80 -14.64
CA LYS A 85 -5.77 5.30 -15.23
C LYS A 85 -4.62 5.11 -14.24
N ALA A 86 -3.48 4.57 -14.67
CA ALA A 86 -2.30 4.48 -13.79
C ALA A 86 -1.71 5.86 -13.43
N THR A 87 -2.13 6.94 -14.10
CA THR A 87 -1.84 8.31 -13.63
C THR A 87 -2.42 8.60 -12.25
N ASP A 88 -3.43 7.85 -11.82
CA ASP A 88 -4.06 7.97 -10.49
C ASP A 88 -3.26 7.22 -9.41
N PHE A 89 -2.26 6.43 -9.82
CA PHE A 89 -1.48 5.52 -9.00
C PHE A 89 0.01 5.61 -9.36
N ALA A 90 0.63 6.75 -9.07
CA ALA A 90 2.05 6.93 -9.30
C ALA A 90 2.88 5.94 -8.42
N PRO A 91 3.99 5.40 -8.95
CA PRO A 91 4.84 4.48 -8.20
C PRO A 91 5.38 5.14 -6.93
N LEU A 92 5.42 4.35 -5.86
CA LEU A 92 6.12 4.67 -4.63
C LEU A 92 7.61 4.94 -4.95
N GLY A 93 7.97 6.22 -5.05
CA GLY A 93 9.36 6.65 -4.96
C GLY A 93 9.82 6.37 -3.52
N LEU A 94 10.61 5.32 -3.35
CA LEU A 94 11.18 4.92 -2.07
C LEU A 94 12.43 5.76 -1.73
N VAL A 95 12.42 7.06 -2.01
CA VAL A 95 13.49 7.99 -1.63
C VAL A 95 12.86 9.38 -1.54
N ASP A 96 13.00 10.00 -0.37
CA ASP A 96 12.35 11.24 0.10
C ASP A 96 10.89 11.06 0.56
N GLY A 97 10.58 11.60 1.74
CA GLY A 97 9.25 11.61 2.37
C GLY A 97 8.19 12.44 1.62
N SER A 98 8.22 12.38 0.29
CA SER A 98 7.31 12.99 -0.67
C SER A 98 6.20 12.00 -1.01
N VAL A 99 5.16 12.00 -0.15
CA VAL A 99 3.79 11.50 -0.34
C VAL A 99 3.61 10.38 -1.38
N ALA A 100 3.46 9.15 -0.89
CA ALA A 100 2.88 8.06 -1.66
C ALA A 100 1.53 8.49 -2.25
N HIS A 101 1.41 8.55 -3.58
CA HIS A 101 0.14 8.88 -4.23
C HIS A 101 -0.87 7.72 -4.19
N SER A 102 -0.36 6.50 -3.97
CA SER A 102 -1.16 5.29 -3.80
C SER A 102 -0.40 4.21 -3.05
N PHE A 103 -1.12 3.31 -2.39
CA PHE A 103 -0.57 2.11 -1.78
C PHE A 103 -1.54 0.93 -1.93
N CYS A 104 -1.01 -0.27 -1.68
CA CYS A 104 -1.72 -1.52 -1.83
C CYS A 104 -1.76 -2.25 -0.48
N SER A 105 -2.87 -2.93 -0.21
CA SER A 105 -3.01 -3.79 0.96
C SER A 105 -3.52 -5.15 0.52
N TRP A 106 -2.77 -6.20 0.80
CA TRP A 106 -3.11 -7.57 0.43
C TRP A 106 -3.83 -8.27 1.57
N ALA A 107 -4.86 -9.04 1.24
CA ALA A 107 -5.40 -10.02 2.16
C ALA A 107 -4.35 -11.11 2.44
N PRO A 108 -4.33 -11.70 3.66
CA PRO A 108 -3.34 -12.72 4.02
C PRO A 108 -3.32 -13.95 3.09
N GLN A 109 -4.46 -14.29 2.50
CA GLN A 109 -4.62 -15.42 1.57
C GLN A 109 -4.42 -15.03 0.10
N GLU A 110 -4.16 -13.75 -0.18
CA GLU A 110 -3.95 -13.20 -1.54
C GLU A 110 -5.14 -13.35 -2.48
N ASP A 111 -6.32 -13.60 -1.92
CA ASP A 111 -7.61 -13.60 -2.59
C ASP A 111 -8.10 -12.17 -2.89
N HIS A 112 -7.79 -11.24 -1.99
CA HIS A 112 -8.17 -9.85 -2.13
C HIS A 112 -6.99 -8.88 -2.09
N LEU A 113 -7.14 -7.79 -2.82
CA LEU A 113 -6.24 -6.63 -2.80
C LEU A 113 -7.07 -5.35 -2.73
N LEU A 114 -6.70 -4.44 -1.85
CA LEU A 114 -7.19 -3.07 -1.84
C LEU A 114 -6.13 -2.15 -2.44
N VAL A 115 -6.50 -1.39 -3.46
CA VAL A 115 -5.63 -0.38 -4.09
C VAL A 115 -6.20 0.98 -3.75
N VAL A 116 -5.44 1.76 -2.99
CA VAL A 116 -5.88 3.03 -2.43
C VAL A 116 -5.16 4.16 -3.13
N SER A 117 -5.90 5.11 -3.71
CA SER A 117 -5.35 6.42 -4.08
C SER A 117 -5.43 7.38 -2.89
N VAL A 118 -4.30 7.97 -2.52
CA VAL A 118 -4.21 8.98 -1.45
C VAL A 118 -4.71 10.33 -1.95
N LEU A 119 -4.60 10.59 -3.26
CA LEU A 119 -5.03 11.84 -3.90
C LEU A 119 -6.54 11.93 -4.10
N ASP A 120 -7.19 10.79 -4.35
CA ASP A 120 -8.63 10.73 -4.54
C ASP A 120 -9.23 9.50 -3.81
N PRO A 121 -9.88 9.70 -2.66
CA PRO A 121 -10.56 8.63 -1.94
C PRO A 121 -11.70 7.96 -2.71
N LEU A 122 -12.22 8.59 -3.78
CA LEU A 122 -13.17 7.94 -4.69
C LEU A 122 -12.51 6.92 -5.62
N THR A 123 -11.19 7.01 -5.78
CA THR A 123 -10.37 6.12 -6.59
C THR A 123 -9.71 5.07 -5.69
N CYS A 124 -10.57 4.28 -5.04
CA CYS A 124 -10.16 3.12 -4.25
C CYS A 124 -10.78 1.84 -4.85
N LEU A 125 -9.95 0.85 -5.13
CA LEU A 125 -10.33 -0.38 -5.83
C LEU A 125 -10.20 -1.57 -4.89
N GLN A 126 -11.22 -2.42 -4.92
CA GLN A 126 -11.16 -3.77 -4.39
C GLN A 126 -10.97 -4.73 -5.57
N VAL A 127 -9.95 -5.57 -5.46
CA VAL A 127 -9.67 -6.64 -6.40
C VAL A 127 -9.99 -7.97 -5.74
N ASP A 128 -10.78 -8.78 -6.42
CA ASP A 128 -11.02 -10.18 -6.14
C ASP A 128 -10.27 -11.00 -7.19
N LEU A 129 -9.18 -11.63 -6.76
CA LEU A 129 -8.29 -12.38 -7.64
C LEU A 129 -8.91 -13.70 -8.12
N PRO A 130 -9.53 -14.53 -7.26
CA PRO A 130 -10.20 -15.75 -7.68
C PRO A 130 -11.26 -15.52 -8.77
N ASP A 131 -12.08 -14.49 -8.62
CA ASP A 131 -13.14 -14.17 -9.58
C ASP A 131 -12.68 -13.25 -10.72
N GLY A 132 -11.45 -12.72 -10.64
CA GLY A 132 -10.88 -11.79 -11.61
C GLY A 132 -11.66 -10.47 -11.70
N ARG A 133 -12.21 -9.98 -10.59
CA ARG A 133 -13.06 -8.79 -10.55
C ARG A 133 -12.35 -7.62 -9.93
N VAL A 134 -12.54 -6.44 -10.52
CA VAL A 134 -12.09 -5.16 -9.97
C VAL A 134 -13.32 -4.28 -9.77
N SER A 135 -13.52 -3.80 -8.54
CA SER A 135 -14.64 -2.93 -8.17
C SER A 135 -14.13 -1.64 -7.58
N ASN A 136 -14.77 -0.52 -7.92
CA ASN A 136 -14.54 0.74 -7.21
C ASN A 136 -15.35 0.75 -5.90
N VAL A 137 -14.65 0.89 -4.79
CA VAL A 137 -15.20 0.93 -3.42
C VAL A 137 -15.04 2.30 -2.76
N GLY A 138 -14.48 3.29 -3.47
CA GLY A 138 -14.21 4.63 -2.96
C GLY A 138 -15.48 5.36 -2.50
N SER A 139 -16.61 5.17 -3.20
CA SER A 139 -17.90 5.75 -2.77
C SER A 139 -18.36 5.24 -1.40
N THR A 140 -18.13 3.96 -1.08
CA THR A 140 -18.41 3.38 0.24
C THR A 140 -17.52 4.00 1.31
N LEU A 141 -16.22 4.15 1.04
CA LEU A 141 -15.27 4.79 1.96
C LEU A 141 -15.67 6.24 2.26
N VAL A 142 -15.97 7.01 1.21
CA VAL A 142 -16.41 8.41 1.31
C VAL A 142 -17.72 8.52 2.10
N ALA A 143 -18.68 7.63 1.85
CA ALA A 143 -19.93 7.61 2.59
C ALA A 143 -19.72 7.33 4.09
N ALA A 144 -18.86 6.35 4.42
CA ALA A 144 -18.50 6.03 5.80
C ALA A 144 -17.81 7.20 6.50
N ALA A 145 -16.75 7.76 5.91
CA ALA A 145 -16.02 8.90 6.46
C ALA A 145 -16.93 10.12 6.67
N THR A 146 -17.77 10.43 5.68
CA THR A 146 -18.74 11.53 5.77
C THR A 146 -19.76 11.31 6.90
N ARG A 147 -20.22 10.07 7.11
CA ARG A 147 -21.14 9.72 8.20
C ARG A 147 -20.52 10.02 9.57
N ILE A 148 -19.25 9.65 9.76
CA ILE A 148 -18.52 9.90 11.00
C ILE A 148 -18.26 11.40 11.21
N ALA A 149 -17.87 12.11 10.15
CA ALA A 149 -17.67 13.56 10.20
C ALA A 149 -18.95 14.30 10.63
N LYS A 150 -20.11 13.94 10.05
CA LYS A 150 -21.42 14.54 10.38
C LYS A 150 -21.95 14.14 11.75
N GLY A 151 -21.72 12.89 12.18
CA GLY A 151 -22.13 12.42 13.52
C GLY A 151 -21.48 13.19 14.67
N ARG A 152 -20.30 13.79 14.43
CA ARG A 152 -19.60 14.66 15.39
C ARG A 152 -20.19 16.07 15.50
N THR A 153 -20.92 16.56 14.49
CA THR A 153 -21.50 17.90 14.52
C THR A 153 -22.96 17.84 15.02
N THR A 154 -23.17 17.76 16.33
CA THR A 154 -24.51 17.86 16.98
C THR A 154 -25.14 19.25 16.92
N ARG A 155 -24.59 20.20 16.16
CA ARG A 155 -25.24 21.48 15.88
C ARG A 155 -26.04 21.37 14.59
N LYS A 156 -27.37 21.52 14.72
CA LYS A 156 -28.31 21.77 13.61
C LYS A 156 -27.67 22.77 12.62
N THR A 157 -27.44 22.35 11.39
CA THR A 157 -27.23 23.27 10.28
C THR A 157 -27.74 22.66 8.97
N ASP A 158 -28.61 23.43 8.31
CA ASP A 158 -29.18 23.27 6.97
C ASP A 158 -28.14 23.30 5.84
N ARG A 159 -26.99 22.64 5.99
CA ARG A 159 -25.95 22.55 4.96
C ARG A 159 -25.58 21.10 4.69
N LEU A 160 -26.56 20.37 4.16
CA LEU A 160 -26.34 19.19 3.33
C LEU A 160 -25.72 19.64 2.00
N SER A 161 -24.39 19.55 1.82
CA SER A 161 -23.84 19.43 0.45
C SER A 161 -22.34 19.21 0.31
N GLN A 162 -21.49 19.43 1.30
CA GLN A 162 -20.04 19.21 1.11
C GLN A 162 -19.59 17.88 1.74
N PRO A 163 -18.94 16.98 0.97
CA PRO A 163 -18.24 15.85 1.56
C PRO A 163 -17.19 16.39 2.52
N ALA A 164 -17.03 15.74 3.68
CA ALA A 164 -15.93 16.10 4.56
C ALA A 164 -14.62 15.90 3.79
N ASN A 165 -13.71 16.86 3.84
CA ASN A 165 -12.36 16.65 3.33
C ASN A 165 -11.72 15.57 4.22
N PHE A 166 -11.33 14.45 3.63
CA PHE A 166 -10.59 13.42 4.34
C PHE A 166 -9.53 12.82 3.43
N SER A 167 -8.47 12.32 4.04
CA SER A 167 -7.42 11.56 3.37
C SER A 167 -7.33 10.16 3.94
N ILE A 168 -6.93 9.20 3.12
CA ILE A 168 -6.65 7.84 3.58
C ILE A 168 -5.17 7.78 4.00
N ILE A 169 -4.92 7.33 5.22
CA ILE A 169 -3.58 7.23 5.81
C ILE A 169 -3.02 5.82 5.63
N ASP A 170 -3.86 4.82 5.86
CA ASP A 170 -3.44 3.42 5.94
C ASP A 170 -4.63 2.50 5.63
N ALA A 171 -4.35 1.29 5.18
CA ALA A 171 -5.36 0.24 5.01
C ALA A 171 -4.73 -1.14 5.21
N HIS A 172 -5.44 -2.01 5.92
CA HIS A 172 -4.92 -3.32 6.28
C HIS A 172 -6.03 -4.36 6.40
N PHE A 173 -5.83 -5.51 5.77
CA PHE A 173 -6.68 -6.68 5.93
C PHE A 173 -6.36 -7.37 7.26
N ILE A 174 -7.38 -7.51 8.09
CA ILE A 174 -7.32 -8.29 9.34
C ILE A 174 -7.46 -9.78 9.01
N SER A 175 -8.27 -10.09 8.02
CA SER A 175 -8.50 -11.42 7.45
C SER A 175 -8.86 -11.27 5.96
N SER A 176 -9.14 -12.36 5.26
CA SER A 176 -9.71 -12.30 3.90
C SER A 176 -11.03 -11.55 3.85
N ASP A 177 -11.81 -11.59 4.93
CA ASP A 177 -13.17 -11.07 4.99
C ASP A 177 -13.28 -9.72 5.69
N GLU A 178 -12.22 -9.23 6.34
CA GLU A 178 -12.26 -8.01 7.14
C GLU A 178 -11.07 -7.10 6.85
N VAL A 179 -11.35 -5.82 6.59
CA VAL A 179 -10.34 -4.79 6.32
C VAL A 179 -10.65 -3.55 7.12
N TYR A 180 -9.62 -2.89 7.65
CA TYR A 180 -9.76 -1.54 8.18
C TYR A 180 -9.03 -0.53 7.28
N VAL A 181 -9.58 0.68 7.23
CA VAL A 181 -9.00 1.84 6.54
C VAL A 181 -8.91 2.98 7.54
N THR A 182 -7.69 3.47 7.76
CA THR A 182 -7.44 4.64 8.61
C THR A 182 -7.60 5.91 7.78
N VAL A 183 -8.46 6.82 8.23
CA VAL A 183 -8.70 8.11 7.57
C VAL A 183 -8.36 9.29 8.48
N SER A 184 -7.79 10.34 7.92
CA SER A 184 -7.72 11.67 8.56
C SER A 184 -8.93 12.48 8.11
N ILE A 185 -9.79 12.88 9.03
CA ILE A 185 -10.94 13.74 8.72
C ILE A 185 -10.59 15.17 9.10
N ASP A 186 -10.58 16.06 8.11
CA ASP A 186 -10.49 17.50 8.33
C ASP A 186 -11.88 18.02 8.73
N SER A 187 -12.03 18.36 10.01
CA SER A 187 -13.26 18.90 10.56
C SER A 187 -13.33 20.43 10.52
N GLY A 188 -12.39 21.11 9.84
CA GLY A 188 -12.31 22.58 9.79
C GLY A 188 -11.97 23.22 11.14
N SER A 189 -11.65 22.41 12.14
CA SER A 189 -11.08 22.80 13.44
C SER A 189 -9.59 22.45 13.45
N ALA A 190 -8.78 23.15 14.24
CA ALA A 190 -7.32 22.97 14.33
C ALA A 190 -6.80 21.57 14.75
N SER A 191 -7.69 20.58 14.87
CA SER A 191 -7.41 19.20 15.24
C SER A 191 -7.96 18.29 14.15
N GLU A 192 -7.09 17.79 13.27
CA GLU A 192 -7.39 16.65 12.41
C GLU A 192 -7.78 15.44 13.27
N ALA A 193 -8.91 14.82 12.95
CA ALA A 193 -9.39 13.67 13.71
C ALA A 193 -9.20 12.39 12.91
N ARG A 194 -8.28 11.54 13.37
CA ARG A 194 -8.02 10.23 12.79
C ARG A 194 -9.02 9.18 13.29
N VAL A 195 -9.48 8.33 12.39
CA VAL A 195 -10.48 7.30 12.67
C VAL A 195 -10.15 6.04 11.86
N ASP A 196 -10.29 4.89 12.50
CA ASP A 196 -10.21 3.60 11.83
C ASP A 196 -11.62 3.19 11.42
N LEU A 197 -11.83 2.93 10.14
CA LEU A 197 -13.10 2.48 9.56
C LEU A 197 -12.98 0.99 9.22
N TYR A 198 -13.86 0.16 9.79
CA TYR A 198 -13.86 -1.29 9.60
C TYR A 198 -14.93 -1.70 8.60
N PHE A 199 -14.56 -2.59 7.68
CA PHE A 199 -15.41 -3.08 6.61
C PHE A 199 -15.33 -4.60 6.50
N GLN A 200 -16.48 -5.22 6.19
CA GLN A 200 -16.52 -6.59 5.69
C GLN A 200 -16.34 -6.60 4.18
N VAL A 201 -15.58 -7.57 3.70
CA VAL A 201 -15.36 -7.87 2.30
C VAL A 201 -16.46 -8.84 1.88
N ASN A 202 -17.44 -8.34 1.12
CA ASN A 202 -18.45 -9.22 0.56
C ASN A 202 -17.92 -9.82 -0.75
N ALA A 203 -17.27 -11.00 -0.67
CA ALA A 203 -16.70 -11.70 -1.83
C ALA A 203 -17.72 -11.85 -2.98
N HIS A 204 -18.95 -12.24 -2.67
CA HIS A 204 -20.02 -12.44 -3.67
C HIS A 204 -20.45 -11.14 -4.40
N GLY A 205 -20.16 -9.97 -3.84
CA GLY A 205 -20.51 -8.66 -4.40
C GLY A 205 -19.31 -7.80 -4.82
N ASN A 206 -18.08 -8.28 -4.58
CA ASN A 206 -16.83 -7.50 -4.69
C ASN A 206 -17.03 -6.05 -4.16
N SER A 207 -17.52 -5.95 -2.93
CA SER A 207 -17.92 -4.69 -2.31
C SER A 207 -17.54 -4.67 -0.84
N LEU A 208 -17.21 -3.48 -0.33
CA LEU A 208 -17.04 -3.25 1.10
C LEU A 208 -18.37 -2.90 1.77
N ALA A 209 -18.68 -3.57 2.88
CA ALA A 209 -19.78 -3.21 3.76
C ALA A 209 -19.22 -2.56 5.04
N PHE A 210 -19.55 -1.29 5.26
CA PHE A 210 -19.14 -0.59 6.47
C PHE A 210 -19.79 -1.19 7.72
N GLU A 211 -18.98 -1.59 8.70
CA GLU A 211 -19.47 -2.13 9.97
C GLU A 211 -19.43 -1.11 11.09
N ARG A 212 -18.23 -0.64 11.40
CA ARG A 212 -17.98 0.20 12.58
C ARG A 212 -16.81 1.14 12.37
N SER A 213 -16.71 2.11 13.28
CA SER A 213 -15.59 3.03 13.34
C SER A 213 -15.04 3.08 14.75
N GLU A 214 -13.73 3.14 14.89
CA GLU A 214 -13.04 3.28 16.15
C GLU A 214 -12.15 4.53 16.12
N PRO A 215 -11.98 5.26 17.24
CA PRO A 215 -11.02 6.34 17.29
C PRO A 215 -9.61 5.79 17.01
N TYR A 216 -8.81 6.53 16.26
CA TYR A 216 -7.42 6.13 16.00
C TYR A 216 -6.68 5.91 17.34
N PRO A 217 -5.91 4.81 17.48
CA PRO A 217 -5.21 4.52 18.73
C PRO A 217 -4.32 5.68 19.17
N ASN A 218 -4.45 6.12 20.42
CA ASN A 218 -3.69 7.26 20.92
C ASN A 218 -2.21 6.86 21.15
N PRO A 219 -1.24 7.44 20.41
CA PRO A 219 0.17 7.07 20.56
C PRO A 219 0.77 7.46 21.92
N ASN A 220 0.14 8.37 22.66
CA ASN A 220 0.58 8.81 23.98
C ASN A 220 0.05 7.92 25.12
N GLN A 221 -0.75 6.90 24.81
CA GLN A 221 -1.24 5.93 25.79
C GLN A 221 -0.61 4.56 25.52
N PRO A 222 -0.18 3.81 26.55
CA PRO A 222 0.52 2.53 26.36
C PRO A 222 -0.22 1.55 25.45
N ILE A 223 -1.53 1.40 25.63
CA ILE A 223 -2.37 0.53 24.79
C ILE A 223 -2.38 0.98 23.32
N GLY A 224 -2.54 2.28 23.07
CA GLY A 224 -2.57 2.82 21.71
C GLY A 224 -1.22 2.70 21.02
N ALA A 225 -0.14 3.04 21.72
CA ALA A 225 1.23 2.83 21.24
C ALA A 225 1.50 1.35 20.91
N SER A 226 1.02 0.42 21.75
CA SER A 226 1.19 -1.03 21.54
C SER A 226 0.44 -1.55 20.32
N ILE A 227 -0.76 -1.04 20.04
CA ILE A 227 -1.53 -1.36 18.83
C ILE A 227 -0.80 -0.84 17.60
N LEU A 228 -0.38 0.42 17.59
CA LEU A 228 0.30 1.04 16.46
C LEU A 228 1.64 0.37 16.15
N ALA A 229 2.43 0.04 17.18
CA ALA A 229 3.67 -0.70 16.99
C ALA A 229 3.43 -2.11 16.42
N GLY A 230 2.34 -2.78 16.83
CA GLY A 230 1.96 -4.06 16.25
C GLY A 230 1.60 -3.97 14.76
N ARG A 231 0.87 -2.92 14.35
CA ARG A 231 0.53 -2.66 12.95
C ARG A 231 1.77 -2.43 12.10
N GLU A 232 2.71 -1.64 12.58
CA GLU A 232 3.98 -1.37 11.88
C GLU A 232 4.81 -2.65 11.69
N VAL A 233 4.89 -3.51 12.71
CA VAL A 233 5.55 -4.83 12.60
C VAL A 233 4.91 -5.64 11.48
N GLU A 234 3.58 -5.74 11.45
CA GLU A 234 2.87 -6.53 10.45
C GLU A 234 3.07 -5.98 9.04
N HIS A 235 3.00 -4.67 8.85
CA HIS A 235 3.25 -4.02 7.56
C HIS A 235 4.66 -4.34 7.03
N LEU A 236 5.68 -4.19 7.88
CA LEU A 236 7.07 -4.50 7.51
C LEU A 236 7.27 -5.99 7.25
N TYR A 237 6.67 -6.86 8.07
CA TYR A 237 6.71 -8.31 7.88
C TYR A 237 6.14 -8.71 6.51
N GLN A 238 4.95 -8.23 6.16
CA GLN A 238 4.32 -8.56 4.87
C GLN A 238 5.15 -8.04 3.69
N THR A 239 5.66 -6.80 3.80
CA THR A 239 6.52 -6.19 2.77
C THR A 239 7.79 -7.02 2.55
N LEU A 240 8.49 -7.37 3.62
CA LEU A 240 9.71 -8.17 3.56
C LEU A 240 9.42 -9.58 3.02
N ARG A 241 8.35 -10.22 3.50
CA ARG A 241 7.94 -11.55 3.05
C ARG A 241 7.70 -11.59 1.54
N GLY A 242 7.06 -10.56 0.98
CA GLY A 242 6.80 -10.48 -0.45
C GLY A 242 8.08 -10.49 -1.31
N ILE A 243 9.15 -9.85 -0.87
CA ILE A 243 10.38 -9.72 -1.68
C ILE A 243 11.39 -10.86 -1.51
N LEU A 244 11.25 -11.66 -0.44
CA LEU A 244 12.13 -12.78 -0.12
C LEU A 244 11.89 -14.00 -1.03
N ASN A 245 12.90 -14.89 -1.11
CA ASN A 245 12.73 -16.21 -1.72
C ASN A 245 11.88 -17.14 -0.81
N GLN A 246 11.51 -18.31 -1.33
CA GLN A 246 10.61 -19.22 -0.62
C GLN A 246 11.17 -19.75 0.72
N GLU A 247 12.47 -20.05 0.77
CA GLU A 247 13.14 -20.57 1.98
C GLU A 247 13.17 -19.51 3.08
N ASP A 248 13.64 -18.30 2.75
CA ASP A 248 13.71 -17.18 3.69
C ASP A 248 12.32 -16.73 4.15
N ARG A 249 11.30 -16.84 3.28
CA ARG A 249 9.89 -16.61 3.65
C ARG A 249 9.40 -17.57 4.72
N GLN A 250 9.76 -18.85 4.63
CA GLN A 250 9.36 -19.84 5.64
C GLN A 250 10.01 -19.53 6.98
N ILE A 251 11.30 -19.19 6.97
CA ILE A 251 12.04 -18.78 8.18
C ILE A 251 11.40 -17.54 8.79
N LEU A 252 11.17 -16.48 8.01
CA LEU A 252 10.54 -15.26 8.49
C LEU A 252 9.15 -15.51 9.08
N THR A 253 8.37 -16.42 8.48
CA THR A 253 7.04 -16.80 8.99
C THR A 253 7.12 -17.50 10.34
N MET A 254 8.08 -18.41 10.52
CA MET A 254 8.30 -19.07 11.81
C MET A 254 8.75 -18.08 12.89
N GLU A 255 9.67 -17.17 12.56
CA GLU A 255 10.09 -16.10 13.46
C GLU A 255 8.92 -15.21 13.87
N GLN A 256 8.07 -14.83 12.92
CA GLN A 256 6.91 -13.98 13.17
C GLN A 256 5.88 -14.66 14.09
N GLN A 257 5.59 -15.95 13.86
CA GLN A 257 4.70 -16.73 14.74
C GLN A 257 5.24 -16.86 16.15
N SER A 258 6.55 -17.11 16.30
CA SER A 258 7.22 -17.15 17.60
C SER A 258 7.13 -15.80 18.32
N TRP A 259 7.38 -14.70 17.59
CA TRP A 259 7.30 -13.35 18.12
C TRP A 259 5.87 -12.98 18.56
N LEU A 260 4.85 -13.31 17.77
CA LEU A 260 3.44 -13.09 18.12
C LEU A 260 3.08 -13.85 19.41
N GLY A 261 3.46 -15.13 19.51
CA GLY A 261 3.26 -15.92 20.73
C GLY A 261 3.95 -15.30 21.95
N GLY A 262 5.18 -14.81 21.79
CA GLY A 262 5.89 -14.08 22.86
C GLY A 262 5.20 -12.78 23.28
N ARG A 263 4.70 -11.99 22.31
CA ARG A 263 4.01 -10.72 22.55
C ARG A 263 2.68 -10.91 23.28
N GLU A 264 1.93 -11.95 22.98
CA GLU A 264 0.64 -12.24 23.61
C GLU A 264 0.78 -12.57 25.10
N LEU A 265 1.90 -13.18 25.50
CA LEU A 265 2.20 -13.52 26.89
C LEU A 265 2.50 -12.29 27.77
N LEU A 266 2.86 -11.15 27.17
CA LEU A 266 3.12 -9.92 27.90
C LEU A 266 1.82 -9.29 28.37
N THR A 267 1.67 -9.02 29.66
CA THR A 267 0.47 -8.35 30.20
C THR A 267 0.61 -6.82 30.22
N ASN A 268 1.83 -6.31 30.19
CA ASN A 268 2.14 -4.88 30.17
C ASN A 268 2.26 -4.36 28.72
N TYR A 269 1.55 -3.28 28.41
CA TYR A 269 1.60 -2.65 27.10
C TYR A 269 2.94 -1.96 26.80
N GLU A 270 3.65 -1.44 27.79
CA GLU A 270 4.96 -0.80 27.58
C GLU A 270 6.00 -1.82 27.14
N ASP A 271 6.01 -3.01 27.75
CA ASP A 271 6.87 -4.11 27.34
C ASP A 271 6.52 -4.58 25.92
N ARG A 272 5.23 -4.66 25.58
CA ARG A 272 4.76 -4.95 24.21
C ARG A 272 5.26 -3.92 23.20
N VAL A 273 5.32 -2.65 23.57
CA VAL A 273 5.88 -1.59 22.72
C VAL A 273 7.38 -1.79 22.55
N ALA A 274 8.12 -2.02 23.63
CA ALA A 274 9.57 -2.19 23.57
C ALA A 274 9.99 -3.36 22.66
N ILE A 275 9.36 -4.53 22.80
CA ILE A 275 9.66 -5.68 21.94
C ILE A 275 9.25 -5.45 20.48
N ALA A 276 8.19 -4.67 20.24
CA ALA A 276 7.75 -4.32 18.89
C ALA A 276 8.74 -3.36 18.23
N GLN A 277 9.28 -2.38 18.95
CA GLN A 277 10.29 -1.48 18.42
C GLN A 277 11.58 -2.22 18.02
N THR A 278 12.01 -3.21 18.81
CA THR A 278 13.14 -4.07 18.44
C THR A 278 12.85 -4.84 17.14
N ARG A 279 11.65 -5.41 17.01
CA ARG A 279 11.25 -6.15 15.81
C ARG A 279 11.10 -5.23 14.59
N ILE A 280 10.59 -4.02 14.76
CA ILE A 280 10.51 -3.00 13.71
C ILE A 280 11.90 -2.67 13.17
N ALA A 281 12.87 -2.43 14.07
CA ALA A 281 14.24 -2.13 13.68
C ALA A 281 14.87 -3.27 12.87
N GLU A 282 14.72 -4.51 13.35
CA GLU A 282 15.19 -5.72 12.66
C GLU A 282 14.57 -5.88 11.27
N LEU A 283 13.24 -5.77 11.14
CA LEU A 283 12.56 -5.94 9.86
C LEU A 283 12.93 -4.84 8.85
N ARG A 284 13.13 -3.60 9.32
CA ARG A 284 13.59 -2.49 8.47
C ARG A 284 15.01 -2.71 7.95
N GLU A 285 15.91 -3.17 8.82
CA GLU A 285 17.29 -3.49 8.43
C GLU A 285 17.32 -4.58 7.36
N ARG A 286 16.63 -5.70 7.60
CA ARG A 286 16.53 -6.81 6.63
C ARG A 286 15.88 -6.36 5.30
N LEU A 287 14.83 -5.55 5.35
CA LEU A 287 14.17 -5.01 4.17
C LEU A 287 15.14 -4.14 3.34
N GLN A 288 15.92 -3.29 4.01
CA GLN A 288 16.92 -2.47 3.35
C GLN A 288 18.03 -3.31 2.70
N GLU A 289 18.51 -4.35 3.38
CA GLU A 289 19.52 -5.27 2.83
C GLU A 289 19.02 -6.00 1.58
N GLU A 290 17.81 -6.55 1.61
CA GLU A 290 17.23 -7.27 0.48
C GLU A 290 16.96 -6.36 -0.73
N MET A 291 16.59 -5.11 -0.48
CA MET A 291 16.43 -4.10 -1.53
C MET A 291 17.78 -3.70 -2.16
N GLN A 292 18.89 -3.78 -1.44
CA GLN A 292 20.23 -3.45 -1.97
C GLN A 292 20.86 -4.60 -2.79
N LYS A 293 20.43 -5.84 -2.57
CA LYS A 293 20.94 -7.02 -3.28
C LYS A 293 20.43 -7.14 -4.72
N LYS A 294 19.36 -6.42 -5.08
CA LYS A 294 18.65 -6.53 -6.36
C LYS A 294 18.82 -5.27 -7.20
#